data_AF-A0AAW1CM97-F1
#
_entry.id   AF-A0AAW1CM97-F1
#
_cell.length_a   1.000
_cell.length_b   1.000
_cell.length_c   1.000
_cell.angle_alpha   90.00
_cell.angle_beta   90.00
_cell.angle_gamma   90.00
#
_symmetry.space_group_name_H-M   'P 1'
#
loop_
_entity.id
_entity.type
_entity.pdbx_description
1 polymer ?
#
loop_
_entity_poly.entity_id
_entity_poly.type
_entity_poly.pdbx_seq_one_letter_code
_entity_poly.pdbx_strand_id
1 'polypeptide(L)'
;MESSTESAHCREPVPFTVKGPVPIFLNELYAAKTGCSSIDIILTTPGRVREILFRNYYVANIGLLLIKGNESKPYQWQPAIQKKILMPNAHLENCSQDIFSILATESAIDWNNVLMFRLILRQPSQMWGTFKLEEINLFADLPRFNTTPSLPSSPHCEYSRMLEMIKKQTKAALMYSSQVNTSSNTSSGSKCEPRQACGYEIVKLSQV
;
A
#
# COMPACT_ATOMS: atom_id res chain seq x y z
N MET A 1 -0.96 43.77 8.35
CA MET A 1 -1.66 42.79 7.48
C MET A 1 -0.63 41.74 7.12
N GLU A 2 -0.45 40.75 7.98
CA GLU A 2 0.49 39.64 7.75
C GLU A 2 -0.24 38.54 6.99
N SER A 3 0.34 38.15 5.86
CA SER A 3 -0.15 37.09 4.98
C SER A 3 0.10 35.73 5.63
N SER A 4 -0.97 35.04 5.98
CA SER A 4 -0.96 33.66 6.44
C SER A 4 -0.42 32.76 5.32
N THR A 5 0.69 32.08 5.62
CA THR A 5 1.39 31.12 4.77
C THR A 5 0.48 30.00 4.30
N GLU A 6 0.44 29.82 2.98
CA GLU A 6 -0.17 28.72 2.25
C GLU A 6 0.50 27.39 2.64
N SER A 7 -0.13 26.62 3.53
CA SER A 7 0.34 25.29 3.89
C SER A 7 0.06 24.34 2.73
N ALA A 8 1.06 24.07 1.89
CA ALA A 8 1.06 22.89 1.04
C ALA A 8 0.70 21.69 1.92
N HIS A 9 -0.41 21.01 1.61
CA HIS A 9 -0.95 19.91 2.41
C HIS A 9 -0.07 18.65 2.32
N CYS A 10 1.13 18.73 2.90
CA CYS A 10 2.04 17.61 3.07
C CYS A 10 1.53 16.73 4.21
N ARG A 11 1.68 15.40 4.08
CA ARG A 11 1.33 14.44 5.13
C ARG A 11 2.12 14.79 6.39
N GLU A 12 1.46 14.80 7.53
CA GLU A 12 2.11 15.10 8.82
C GLU A 12 3.01 13.91 9.24
N PRO A 13 4.35 14.08 9.28
CA PRO A 13 5.25 13.02 9.73
C PRO A 13 5.17 12.84 11.25
N VAL A 14 5.24 11.60 11.71
CA VAL A 14 5.24 11.28 13.14
C VAL A 14 6.68 11.06 13.60
N PRO A 15 7.16 11.69 14.69
CA PRO A 15 8.49 11.46 15.21
C PRO A 15 8.60 10.12 15.96
N PHE A 16 9.55 9.28 15.56
CA PHE A 16 9.77 7.97 16.15
C PHE A 16 11.26 7.62 16.23
N THR A 17 11.56 6.55 16.95
CA THR A 17 12.86 5.88 16.95
C THR A 17 12.68 4.42 16.54
N VAL A 18 13.74 3.82 15.98
CA VAL A 18 13.73 2.43 15.50
C VAL A 18 14.75 1.62 16.28
N LYS A 19 14.36 0.43 16.73
CA LYS A 19 15.24 -0.57 17.34
C LYS A 19 15.22 -1.85 16.51
N GLY A 20 16.41 -2.38 16.21
CA GLY A 20 16.60 -3.60 15.41
C GLY A 20 17.27 -3.33 14.07
N PRO A 21 17.26 -4.30 13.15
CA PRO A 21 16.55 -5.58 13.21
C PRO A 21 17.15 -6.56 14.24
N VAL A 22 16.29 -7.19 15.03
CA VAL A 22 16.68 -8.24 16.00
C VAL A 22 16.29 -9.60 15.43
N PRO A 23 17.24 -10.53 15.18
CA PRO A 23 16.91 -11.87 14.70
C PRO A 23 16.12 -12.65 15.75
N ILE A 24 15.12 -13.42 15.29
CA ILE A 24 14.31 -14.28 16.16
C ILE A 24 14.82 -15.71 16.04
N PHE A 25 15.34 -16.27 17.12
CA PHE A 25 15.83 -17.64 17.15
C PHE A 25 14.77 -18.60 17.72
N LEU A 26 14.75 -19.84 17.22
CA LEU A 26 13.91 -20.90 17.80
C LEU A 26 14.54 -21.50 19.07
N ASN A 27 15.88 -21.43 19.17
CA ASN A 27 16.63 -21.93 20.31
C ASN A 27 17.80 -20.97 20.59
N GLU A 28 17.93 -20.51 21.83
CA GLU A 28 18.99 -19.60 22.25
C GLU A 28 20.39 -20.22 22.16
N LEU A 29 20.50 -21.55 22.25
CA LEU A 29 21.77 -22.28 22.22
C LEU A 29 22.33 -22.45 20.80
N TYR A 30 21.48 -22.35 19.78
CA TYR A 30 21.87 -22.50 18.38
C TYR A 30 21.26 -21.35 17.58
N ALA A 31 22.05 -20.31 17.34
CA ALA A 31 21.69 -19.14 16.54
C ALA A 31 21.55 -19.49 15.03
N ALA A 32 20.69 -20.46 14.70
CA ALA A 32 20.35 -20.80 13.33
C ALA A 32 19.55 -19.63 12.73
N LYS A 33 19.94 -19.19 11.52
CA LYS A 33 19.19 -18.18 10.77
C LYS A 33 17.80 -18.71 10.46
N THR A 34 16.78 -18.23 11.18
CA THR A 34 15.39 -18.65 11.01
C THR A 34 14.69 -17.97 9.83
N GLY A 35 15.35 -17.01 9.18
CA GLY A 35 14.69 -16.14 8.21
C GLY A 35 13.66 -15.22 8.86
N CYS A 36 13.75 -14.98 10.17
CA CYS A 36 12.81 -14.14 10.90
C CYS A 36 13.55 -13.10 11.75
N SER A 37 13.10 -11.85 11.71
CA SER A 37 13.63 -10.76 12.54
C SER A 37 12.53 -9.78 12.93
N SER A 38 12.68 -9.06 14.02
CA SER A 38 11.75 -8.00 14.42
C SER A 38 12.40 -6.62 14.41
N ILE A 39 11.62 -5.61 14.01
CA ILE A 39 11.94 -4.20 14.18
C ILE A 39 10.88 -3.59 15.08
N ASP A 40 11.31 -2.86 16.12
CA ASP A 40 10.41 -2.09 16.98
C ASP A 40 10.50 -0.61 16.60
N ILE A 41 9.35 -0.01 16.33
CA ILE A 41 9.20 1.43 16.06
C ILE A 41 8.52 2.05 17.26
N ILE A 42 9.23 2.93 17.96
CA ILE A 42 8.76 3.55 19.20
C ILE A 42 8.44 5.01 18.91
N LEU A 43 7.18 5.40 19.10
CA LEU A 43 6.78 6.80 18.95
C LEU A 43 7.30 7.61 20.14
N THR A 44 7.71 8.85 19.88
CA THR A 44 8.19 9.76 20.92
C THR A 44 7.09 10.09 21.92
N THR A 45 5.87 10.24 21.42
CA THR A 45 4.65 10.47 22.20
C THR A 45 3.55 9.56 21.66
N PRO A 46 2.69 8.99 22.52
CA PRO A 46 1.52 8.24 22.07
C PRO A 46 0.69 9.08 21.09
N GLY A 47 0.40 8.52 19.91
CA GLY A 47 -0.12 9.32 18.81
C GLY A 47 -0.95 8.53 17.81
N ARG A 48 -1.57 9.26 16.88
CA ARG A 48 -2.27 8.64 15.75
C ARG A 48 -1.28 8.38 14.62
N VAL A 49 -1.32 7.18 14.06
CA VAL A 49 -0.59 6.83 12.84
C VAL A 49 -1.60 6.30 11.83
N ARG A 50 -1.46 6.68 10.57
CA ARG A 50 -2.35 6.25 9.49
C ARG A 50 -1.61 5.53 8.38
N GLU A 51 -0.31 5.73 8.27
CA GLU A 51 0.51 5.12 7.24
C GLU A 51 1.91 4.82 7.78
N ILE A 52 2.43 3.63 7.46
CA ILE A 52 3.83 3.26 7.58
C ILE A 52 4.35 3.04 6.17
N LEU A 53 5.29 3.86 5.73
CA LEU A 53 5.95 3.80 4.43
C LEU A 53 7.37 3.27 4.62
N PHE A 54 7.83 2.38 3.75
CA PHE A 54 9.21 1.88 3.80
C PHE A 54 9.63 1.31 2.45
N ARG A 55 10.94 1.20 2.24
CA ARG A 55 11.54 0.43 1.16
C ARG A 55 11.78 -1.00 1.63
N ASN A 56 11.34 -1.96 0.83
CA ASN A 56 11.65 -3.36 1.07
C ASN A 56 13.14 -3.60 0.78
N TYR A 57 13.79 -4.47 1.54
CA TYR A 57 15.10 -5.03 1.20
C TYR A 57 15.04 -6.54 1.44
N TYR A 58 14.52 -7.26 0.44
CA TYR A 58 14.37 -8.71 0.42
C TYR A 58 13.55 -9.30 1.58
N VAL A 59 12.56 -8.58 2.13
CA VAL A 59 11.58 -9.17 3.05
C VAL A 59 10.45 -9.76 2.23
N ALA A 60 10.10 -11.04 2.45
CA ALA A 60 9.04 -11.69 1.69
C ALA A 60 7.65 -11.31 2.20
N ASN A 61 7.48 -11.27 3.53
CA ASN A 61 6.24 -10.83 4.16
C ASN A 61 6.49 -10.29 5.56
N ILE A 62 5.54 -9.49 6.04
CA ILE A 62 5.59 -8.86 7.37
C ILE A 62 4.32 -9.13 8.16
N GLY A 63 4.47 -9.32 9.47
CA GLY A 63 3.40 -9.17 10.45
C GLY A 63 3.58 -7.87 11.22
N LEU A 64 2.49 -7.27 11.69
CA LEU A 64 2.50 -6.04 12.48
C LEU A 64 1.75 -6.24 13.79
N LEU A 65 2.44 -5.98 14.89
CA LEU A 65 1.85 -5.85 16.21
C LEU A 65 1.95 -4.39 16.67
N LEU A 66 1.08 -3.97 17.58
CA LEU A 66 1.18 -2.66 18.22
C LEU A 66 0.88 -2.71 19.71
N ILE A 67 1.33 -1.68 20.42
CA ILE A 67 0.96 -1.36 21.79
C ILE A 67 0.33 0.03 21.77
N LYS A 68 -0.82 0.18 22.43
CA LYS A 68 -1.46 1.49 22.65
C LYS A 68 -1.02 2.10 23.97
N GLY A 69 -0.85 3.41 24.00
CA GLY A 69 -0.65 4.17 25.24
C GLY A 69 -1.96 4.25 25.99
N ASN A 70 -2.17 3.45 27.03
CA ASN A 70 -3.39 3.53 27.84
C ASN A 70 -3.00 3.55 29.31
N GLU A 71 -3.49 4.52 30.07
CA GLU A 71 -3.08 4.69 31.48
C GLU A 71 -3.65 3.57 32.37
N SER A 72 -4.80 3.01 32.01
CA SER A 72 -5.51 2.03 32.85
C SER A 72 -5.18 0.57 32.57
N LYS A 73 -4.46 0.24 31.49
CA LYS A 73 -4.17 -1.16 31.11
C LYS A 73 -2.68 -1.39 30.96
N PRO A 74 -2.17 -2.57 31.35
CA PRO A 74 -0.78 -2.92 31.09
C PRO A 74 -0.50 -2.90 29.58
N TYR A 75 0.72 -2.48 29.22
CA TYR A 75 1.17 -2.50 27.84
C TYR A 75 1.15 -3.94 27.30
N GLN A 76 0.23 -4.20 26.37
CA GLN A 76 0.04 -5.52 25.76
C GLN A 76 0.17 -5.40 24.24
N TRP A 77 0.91 -6.34 23.64
CA TRP A 77 0.99 -6.50 22.20
C TRP A 77 -0.35 -6.96 21.62
N GLN A 78 -0.82 -6.23 20.61
CA GLN A 78 -2.04 -6.54 19.87
C GLN A 78 -1.71 -6.75 18.39
N PRO A 79 -2.18 -7.84 17.77
CA PRO A 79 -1.94 -8.08 16.34
C PRO A 79 -2.78 -7.11 15.50
N ALA A 80 -2.08 -6.24 14.75
CA ALA A 80 -2.69 -5.28 13.85
C ALA A 80 -2.87 -5.87 12.45
N ILE A 81 -1.81 -6.48 11.92
CA ILE A 81 -1.79 -7.15 10.61
C ILE A 81 -1.11 -8.49 10.77
N GLN A 82 -1.81 -9.56 10.41
CA GLN A 82 -1.26 -10.90 10.54
C GLN A 82 -0.14 -11.17 9.51
N LYS A 83 -0.38 -10.78 8.25
CA LYS A 83 0.54 -11.02 7.14
C LYS A 83 0.28 -10.08 5.97
N LYS A 84 1.26 -9.25 5.61
CA LYS A 84 1.31 -8.50 4.36
C LYS A 84 2.42 -9.05 3.48
N ILE A 85 2.09 -9.48 2.27
CA ILE A 85 3.05 -9.99 1.29
C ILE A 85 3.77 -8.82 0.64
N LEU A 86 5.10 -8.85 0.63
CA LEU A 86 5.95 -7.86 -0.03
C LEU A 86 6.64 -8.46 -1.27
N MET A 87 6.95 -9.76 -1.24
CA MET A 87 7.45 -10.50 -2.41
C MET A 87 6.44 -11.60 -2.75
N PRO A 88 5.79 -11.57 -3.93
CA PRO A 88 4.87 -12.62 -4.36
C PRO A 88 5.53 -14.00 -4.41
N ASN A 89 6.79 -14.04 -4.83
CA ASN A 89 7.64 -15.22 -4.75
C ASN A 89 8.91 -14.90 -3.97
N ALA A 90 9.07 -15.51 -2.80
CA ALA A 90 10.19 -15.26 -1.90
C ALA A 90 11.55 -15.64 -2.48
N HIS A 91 11.62 -16.47 -3.53
CA HIS A 91 12.87 -16.90 -4.14
C HIS A 91 13.32 -16.01 -5.33
N LEU A 92 12.49 -15.07 -5.76
CA LEU A 92 12.76 -14.17 -6.88
C LEU A 92 12.93 -12.74 -6.40
N GLU A 93 13.63 -11.92 -7.17
CA GLU A 93 13.96 -10.54 -6.78
C GLU A 93 12.77 -9.56 -6.94
N ASN A 94 11.68 -9.98 -7.58
CA ASN A 94 10.50 -9.15 -7.80
C ASN A 94 9.99 -8.53 -6.49
N CYS A 95 9.82 -7.21 -6.50
CA CYS A 95 9.35 -6.40 -5.38
C CYS A 95 10.27 -6.38 -4.14
N SER A 96 11.50 -6.89 -4.25
CA SER A 96 12.46 -6.92 -3.15
C SER A 96 12.99 -5.53 -2.75
N GLN A 97 12.93 -4.55 -3.65
CA GLN A 97 13.42 -3.17 -3.47
C GLN A 97 12.33 -2.09 -3.68
N ASP A 98 11.07 -2.52 -3.81
CA ASP A 98 9.94 -1.63 -4.02
C ASP A 98 9.60 -0.88 -2.72
N ILE A 99 8.92 0.26 -2.88
CA ILE A 99 8.39 1.04 -1.77
C ILE A 99 6.99 0.53 -1.46
N PHE A 100 6.75 0.23 -0.19
CA PHE A 100 5.46 -0.24 0.32
C PHE A 100 4.88 0.73 1.33
N SER A 101 3.55 0.79 1.34
CA SER A 101 2.77 1.49 2.34
C SER A 101 1.86 0.49 3.05
N ILE A 102 1.80 0.60 4.38
CA ILE A 102 0.82 -0.07 5.22
C ILE A 102 -0.12 0.99 5.78
N LEU A 103 -1.37 0.92 5.39
CA LEU A 103 -2.40 1.84 5.85
C LEU A 103 -3.07 1.30 7.11
N ALA A 104 -3.48 2.21 8.01
CA ALA A 104 -4.28 1.85 9.18
C ALA A 104 -5.61 1.17 8.82
N THR A 105 -6.11 1.35 7.60
CA THR A 105 -7.31 0.68 7.08
C THR A 105 -7.11 -0.80 6.76
N GLU A 106 -5.87 -1.27 6.63
CA GLU A 106 -5.53 -2.70 6.47
C GLU A 106 -5.53 -3.45 7.81
N SER A 107 -5.57 -2.73 8.92
CA SER A 107 -5.43 -3.27 10.28
C SER A 107 -6.77 -3.71 10.86
N ALA A 108 -6.75 -4.79 11.64
CA ALA A 108 -7.91 -5.26 12.41
C ALA A 108 -8.24 -4.34 13.61
N ILE A 109 -7.31 -3.50 14.03
CA ILE A 109 -7.43 -2.56 15.15
C ILE A 109 -7.08 -1.15 14.70
N ASP A 110 -7.73 -0.14 15.28
CA ASP A 110 -7.43 1.24 14.97
C ASP A 110 -6.06 1.66 15.51
N TRP A 111 -5.36 2.51 14.76
CA TRP A 111 -4.04 3.04 15.10
C TRP A 111 -4.14 4.43 15.75
N ASN A 112 -5.08 4.59 16.68
CA ASN A 112 -5.11 5.76 17.55
C ASN A 112 -4.34 5.48 18.84
N ASN A 113 -3.63 6.49 19.31
CA ASN A 113 -2.91 6.46 20.57
C ASN A 113 -1.91 5.29 20.65
N VAL A 114 -1.19 5.06 19.55
CA VAL A 114 -0.15 4.03 19.44
C VAL A 114 1.10 4.53 20.15
N LEU A 115 1.71 3.66 20.95
CA LEU A 115 3.01 3.90 21.59
C LEU A 115 4.13 3.23 20.79
N MET A 116 3.90 2.01 20.31
CA MET A 116 4.93 1.20 19.68
C MET A 116 4.35 0.27 18.63
N PHE A 117 5.06 0.07 17.53
CA PHE A 117 4.84 -1.00 16.58
C PHE A 117 5.96 -2.03 16.65
N ARG A 118 5.64 -3.29 16.37
CA ARG A 118 6.61 -4.36 16.12
C ARG A 118 6.32 -4.98 14.76
N LEU A 119 7.27 -4.83 13.86
CA LEU A 119 7.26 -5.41 12.53
C LEU A 119 8.02 -6.72 12.58
N ILE A 120 7.33 -7.83 12.33
CA ILE A 120 7.92 -9.17 12.26
C ILE A 120 8.21 -9.46 10.79
N LEU A 121 9.48 -9.37 10.42
CA LEU A 121 9.98 -9.59 9.07
C LEU A 121 10.24 -11.08 8.85
N ARG A 122 9.79 -11.61 7.72
CA ARG A 122 9.98 -13.02 7.35
C ARG A 122 10.53 -13.14 5.94
N GLN A 123 11.59 -13.93 5.81
CA GLN A 123 12.21 -14.31 4.55
C GLN A 123 12.52 -15.82 4.58
N PRO A 124 11.65 -16.67 4.00
CA PRO A 124 11.84 -18.11 3.99
C PRO A 124 12.91 -18.60 3.00
N SER A 125 13.28 -17.79 2.00
CA SER A 125 14.31 -18.16 1.04
C SER A 125 15.70 -17.98 1.62
N GLN A 126 16.51 -19.04 1.54
CA GLN A 126 17.91 -19.04 2.00
C GLN A 126 18.84 -18.25 1.07
N MET A 127 18.38 -17.91 -0.14
CA MET A 127 19.16 -17.13 -1.12
C MET A 127 19.45 -15.71 -0.62
N TRP A 128 18.58 -15.16 0.23
CA TRP A 128 18.70 -13.80 0.74
C TRP A 128 19.35 -13.82 2.12
N GLY A 129 20.69 -13.78 2.13
CA GLY A 129 21.49 -13.87 3.36
C GLY A 129 21.27 -12.71 4.36
N THR A 130 20.73 -11.59 3.87
CA THR A 130 20.36 -10.39 4.64
C THR A 130 19.03 -9.86 4.11
N PHE A 131 18.10 -9.54 5.02
CA PHE A 131 16.83 -8.88 4.70
C PHE A 131 16.49 -7.86 5.80
N LYS A 132 15.91 -6.73 5.42
CA LYS A 132 15.54 -5.64 6.33
C LYS A 132 14.53 -4.70 5.66
N LEU A 133 14.07 -3.71 6.41
CA LEU A 133 13.34 -2.57 5.85
C LEU A 133 14.25 -1.35 5.88
N GLU A 134 14.15 -0.51 4.87
CA GLU A 134 14.90 0.74 4.74
C GLU A 134 13.93 1.91 4.60
N GLU A 135 14.41 3.14 4.81
CA GLU A 135 13.63 4.37 4.58
C GLU A 135 12.25 4.37 5.25
N ILE A 136 12.17 3.84 6.48
CA ILE A 136 10.92 3.76 7.24
C ILE A 136 10.47 5.17 7.59
N ASN A 137 9.20 5.49 7.30
CA ASN A 137 8.54 6.75 7.59
C ASN A 137 7.13 6.50 8.12
N LEU A 138 6.69 7.29 9.10
CA LEU A 138 5.35 7.22 9.68
C LEU A 138 4.62 8.52 9.42
N PHE A 139 3.34 8.43 9.06
CA PHE A 139 2.48 9.60 8.86
C PHE A 139 1.20 9.51 9.69
N ALA A 140 0.79 10.65 10.25
CA ALA A 140 -0.44 10.76 11.05
C ALA A 140 -1.70 10.82 10.17
N ASP A 141 -1.54 11.18 8.89
CA ASP A 141 -2.59 11.29 7.90
C ASP A 141 -2.50 10.14 6.89
N LEU A 142 -3.66 9.75 6.35
CA LEU A 142 -3.69 8.85 5.19
C LEU A 142 -3.11 9.56 3.96
N PRO A 143 -2.54 8.80 2.99
CA PRO A 143 -2.18 9.35 1.70
C PRO A 143 -3.40 10.00 1.05
N ARG A 144 -3.44 11.34 1.03
CA ARG A 144 -4.46 12.08 0.27
C ARG A 144 -4.08 11.96 -1.20
N PHE A 145 -4.92 11.29 -2.00
CA PHE A 145 -4.90 11.51 -3.44
C PHE A 145 -5.39 12.94 -3.66
N ASN A 146 -4.52 13.79 -4.17
CA ASN A 146 -4.71 15.24 -4.29
C ASN A 146 -6.16 15.64 -4.61
N THR A 147 -6.86 16.22 -3.63
CA THR A 147 -7.76 17.33 -3.93
C THR A 147 -6.90 18.56 -3.72
N THR A 148 -6.51 19.20 -4.82
CA THR A 148 -5.52 20.27 -4.91
C THR A 148 -5.83 21.42 -3.94
N PRO A 149 -4.84 22.06 -3.29
CA PRO A 149 -5.04 23.31 -2.59
C PRO A 149 -5.47 24.39 -3.58
N SER A 150 -6.44 25.19 -3.17
CA SER A 150 -7.11 26.23 -3.94
C SER A 150 -6.18 27.31 -4.53
N LEU A 151 -6.25 27.54 -5.84
CA LEU A 151 -6.09 28.86 -6.48
C LEU A 151 -6.94 28.92 -7.78
N PRO A 152 -7.20 30.12 -8.34
CA PRO A 152 -8.51 30.59 -8.75
C PRO A 152 -9.04 29.91 -10.03
N SER A 153 -10.34 29.56 -10.01
CA SER A 153 -11.20 29.26 -11.16
C SER A 153 -10.55 28.53 -12.35
N SER A 154 -10.78 27.20 -12.38
CA SER A 154 -10.72 26.28 -13.53
C SER A 154 -9.46 25.43 -13.73
N PRO A 155 -9.40 24.29 -13.01
CA PRO A 155 -8.86 23.04 -13.56
C PRO A 155 -9.82 21.84 -13.34
N HIS A 156 -11.11 22.10 -13.18
CA HIS A 156 -12.12 21.07 -12.90
C HIS A 156 -12.53 20.24 -14.14
N CYS A 157 -12.11 20.66 -15.34
CA CYS A 157 -12.58 20.09 -16.60
C CYS A 157 -11.87 18.78 -16.99
N GLU A 158 -10.54 18.70 -16.83
CA GLU A 158 -9.78 17.55 -17.36
C GLU A 158 -9.91 16.28 -16.51
N TYR A 159 -9.88 16.41 -15.19
CA TYR A 159 -10.04 15.27 -14.29
C TYR A 159 -11.48 14.71 -14.34
N SER A 160 -12.49 15.60 -14.35
CA SER A 160 -13.88 15.18 -14.54
C SER A 160 -14.05 14.48 -15.89
N ARG A 161 -13.46 15.00 -16.98
CA ARG A 161 -13.50 14.36 -18.30
C ARG A 161 -12.84 12.98 -18.30
N MET A 162 -11.71 12.82 -17.61
CA MET A 162 -11.04 11.53 -17.48
C MET A 162 -11.87 10.51 -16.70
N LEU A 163 -12.45 10.91 -15.56
CA LEU A 163 -13.34 10.05 -14.79
C LEU A 163 -14.62 9.69 -15.56
N GLU A 164 -15.18 10.64 -16.32
CA GLU A 164 -16.33 10.41 -17.20
C GLU A 164 -15.99 9.36 -18.27
N MET A 165 -14.80 9.42 -18.86
CA MET A 165 -14.32 8.42 -19.83
C MET A 165 -14.16 7.05 -19.18
N ILE A 166 -13.47 6.95 -18.04
CA ILE A 166 -13.28 5.67 -17.32
C ILE A 166 -14.63 5.07 -16.95
N LYS A 167 -15.57 5.87 -16.46
CA LYS A 167 -16.94 5.46 -16.13
C LYS A 167 -17.68 4.92 -17.36
N LYS A 168 -17.58 5.61 -18.51
CA LYS A 168 -18.20 5.17 -19.77
C LYS A 168 -17.60 3.85 -20.27
N GLN A 169 -16.27 3.74 -20.28
CA GLN A 169 -15.57 2.52 -20.69
C GLN A 169 -15.93 1.33 -19.79
N THR A 170 -15.94 1.55 -18.47
CA THR A 170 -16.31 0.52 -17.48
C THR A 170 -17.76 0.08 -17.67
N LYS A 171 -18.69 1.02 -17.84
CA LYS A 171 -20.10 0.70 -18.11
C LYS A 171 -20.28 -0.07 -19.42
N ALA A 172 -19.57 0.31 -20.47
CA ALA A 172 -19.61 -0.40 -21.74
C ALA A 172 -19.07 -1.84 -21.61
N ALA A 173 -17.96 -2.04 -20.90
CA ALA A 173 -17.41 -3.37 -20.65
C ALA A 173 -18.37 -4.27 -19.84
N LEU A 174 -19.03 -3.71 -18.82
CA LEU A 174 -20.04 -4.43 -18.05
C LEU A 174 -21.25 -4.82 -18.93
N MET A 175 -21.74 -3.91 -19.77
CA MET A 175 -22.86 -4.19 -20.69
C MET A 175 -22.50 -5.12 -21.84
N TYR A 176 -21.22 -5.17 -22.24
CA TYR A 176 -20.75 -6.12 -23.24
C TYR A 176 -20.84 -7.56 -22.72
N SER A 177 -20.57 -7.77 -21.43
CA SER A 177 -20.64 -9.10 -20.82
C SER A 177 -22.06 -9.68 -20.70
N SER A 178 -23.11 -8.84 -20.79
CA SER A 178 -24.51 -9.28 -20.72
C SER A 178 -25.12 -9.64 -22.08
N GLN A 179 -24.44 -9.40 -23.21
CA GLN A 179 -24.93 -9.79 -24.54
C GLN A 179 -24.43 -11.15 -25.05
N VAL A 180 -23.66 -11.91 -24.25
CA VAL A 180 -23.14 -13.23 -24.68
C VAL A 180 -24.11 -14.39 -24.40
N ASN A 181 -25.25 -14.18 -23.73
CA ASN A 181 -26.20 -15.27 -23.44
C ASN A 181 -27.65 -14.94 -23.80
N THR A 182 -27.94 -14.65 -25.07
CA THR A 182 -29.26 -14.97 -25.66
C THR A 182 -29.19 -14.93 -27.19
N SER A 183 -28.98 -16.08 -27.83
CA SER A 183 -29.43 -16.39 -29.20
C SER A 183 -29.12 -17.85 -29.53
N SER A 184 -30.09 -18.71 -29.27
CA SER A 184 -30.22 -20.05 -29.81
C SER A 184 -30.37 -20.05 -31.35
N ASN A 185 -29.66 -20.96 -32.02
CA ASN A 185 -29.92 -21.63 -33.31
C ASN A 185 -30.71 -20.90 -34.43
N THR A 186 -30.11 -20.65 -35.60
CA THR A 186 -30.32 -21.40 -36.87
C THR A 186 -29.72 -20.71 -38.11
N SER A 187 -29.30 -21.55 -39.08
CA SER A 187 -29.14 -21.34 -40.54
C SER A 187 -28.05 -20.40 -41.11
N SER A 188 -27.05 -21.06 -41.72
CA SER A 188 -26.49 -20.85 -43.08
C SER A 188 -26.41 -19.44 -43.70
N GLY A 189 -25.19 -19.05 -44.05
CA GLY A 189 -24.92 -18.38 -45.33
C GLY A 189 -24.36 -16.95 -45.29
N SER A 190 -23.06 -16.86 -45.57
CA SER A 190 -22.39 -15.77 -46.32
C SER A 190 -21.94 -14.46 -45.63
N LYS A 191 -20.70 -14.10 -46.00
CA LYS A 191 -19.94 -12.83 -45.85
C LYS A 191 -19.37 -12.49 -44.46
N CYS A 192 -18.07 -12.76 -44.33
CA CYS A 192 -17.21 -12.16 -43.32
C CYS A 192 -17.04 -10.66 -43.62
N GLU A 193 -17.74 -9.82 -42.87
CA GLU A 193 -17.32 -8.44 -42.65
C GLU A 193 -16.28 -8.40 -41.52
N PRO A 194 -15.26 -7.53 -41.60
CA PRO A 194 -14.32 -7.39 -40.50
C PRO A 194 -15.07 -6.82 -39.31
N ARG A 195 -15.11 -7.57 -38.20
CA ARG A 195 -15.50 -7.05 -36.90
C ARG A 195 -14.66 -5.80 -36.65
N GLN A 196 -15.31 -4.64 -36.66
CA GLN A 196 -14.69 -3.38 -36.29
C GLN A 196 -14.24 -3.51 -34.84
N ALA A 197 -12.94 -3.81 -34.65
CA ALA A 197 -12.31 -3.70 -33.35
C ALA A 197 -12.48 -2.23 -32.93
N CYS A 198 -13.22 -2.00 -31.84
CA CYS A 198 -13.26 -0.71 -31.19
C CYS A 198 -11.82 -0.39 -30.79
N GLY A 199 -11.18 0.47 -31.58
CA GLY A 199 -9.78 0.82 -31.41
C GLY A 199 -9.56 1.42 -30.03
N TYR A 200 -8.60 0.88 -29.30
CA TYR A 200 -7.99 1.64 -28.23
C TYR A 200 -7.14 2.71 -28.89
N GLU A 201 -7.55 3.98 -28.77
CA GLU A 201 -6.71 5.10 -29.15
C GLU A 201 -5.61 5.24 -28.10
N ILE A 202 -4.41 4.75 -28.42
CA ILE A 202 -3.22 4.94 -27.58
C ILE A 202 -2.79 6.40 -27.78
N VAL A 203 -3.16 7.25 -26.83
CA VAL A 203 -2.63 8.62 -26.78
C VAL A 203 -1.17 8.56 -26.36
N LYS A 204 -0.26 8.91 -27.28
CA LYS A 204 1.16 9.13 -26.95
C LYS A 204 1.25 10.31 -25.99
N LEU A 205 1.63 10.03 -24.74
CA LEU A 205 1.99 11.08 -23.79
C LEU A 205 3.25 11.79 -24.32
N SER A 206 3.14 13.09 -24.56
CA SER A 206 4.28 13.95 -24.82
C SER A 206 5.21 13.91 -23.62
N GLN A 207 6.43 13.45 -23.85
CA GLN A 207 7.51 13.48 -22.87
C GLN A 207 7.80 14.93 -22.50
N VAL A 208 7.80 15.22 -21.20
CA VAL A 208 8.36 16.44 -20.61
C VAL A 208 9.84 16.21 -20.39
#